data_AF-A0A924LG33-F1
#
_entry.id   AF-A0A924LG33-F1
#
_cell.length_a   1.000
_cell.length_b   1.000
_cell.length_c   1.000
_cell.angle_alpha   90.00
_cell.angle_beta   90.00
_cell.angle_gamma   90.00
#
_symmetry.space_group_name_H-M   'P 1'
#
loop_
_entity.id
_entity.type
_entity.pdbx_description
1 polymer ?
#
loop_
_entity_poly.entity_id
_entity_poly.type
_entity_poly.pdbx_seq_one_letter_code
_entity_poly.pdbx_strand_id
1 'polypeptide(L)'
;MDTSKKPRGLSETQADLIAQLQAAANLPDSQIDATDPDATELPDWADAVRGKFYRPTKTLKSLRVDSDVLAYFQSQGKGYQTRINQILRTEMLRGLAQSAKAKRS
;
A
#
# COMPACT_ATOMS: atom_id res chain seq x y z
N MET A 1 4.27 44.89 -21.37
CA MET A 1 4.65 43.46 -21.55
C MET A 1 5.13 43.00 -20.19
N ASP A 2 4.21 42.55 -19.34
CA ASP A 2 4.51 42.07 -17.99
C ASP A 2 3.91 40.67 -17.89
N THR A 3 4.77 39.66 -17.75
CA THR A 3 4.35 38.26 -17.64
C THR A 3 5.03 37.61 -16.43
N SER A 4 4.85 38.21 -15.26
CA SER A 4 5.14 37.54 -14.00
C SER A 4 4.00 36.58 -13.63
N LYS A 5 4.01 35.38 -14.22
CA LYS A 5 3.08 34.30 -13.85
C LYS A 5 3.64 33.54 -12.65
N LYS A 6 3.38 34.02 -11.43
CA LYS A 6 3.62 33.26 -10.19
C LYS A 6 2.65 32.06 -10.16
N PRO A 7 3.12 30.80 -10.14
CA PRO A 7 2.20 29.68 -9.98
C PRO A 7 1.70 29.60 -8.54
N ARG A 8 0.41 29.34 -8.41
CA ARG A 8 -0.36 29.20 -7.15
C ARG A 8 0.09 27.96 -6.36
N GLY A 9 0.38 28.16 -5.08
CA GLY A 9 0.10 27.23 -3.98
C GLY A 9 1.16 26.18 -3.61
N LEU A 10 1.46 26.11 -2.30
CA LEU A 10 1.97 24.95 -1.55
C LEU A 10 3.49 24.66 -1.54
N SER A 11 4.32 25.60 -1.03
CA SER A 11 5.70 25.24 -0.61
C SER A 11 6.17 25.84 0.72
N GLU A 12 5.53 26.89 1.25
CA GLU A 12 5.80 27.39 2.62
C GLU A 12 5.16 26.51 3.70
N THR A 13 4.11 25.77 3.35
CA THR A 13 3.29 25.02 4.30
C THR A 13 3.94 23.76 4.86
N GLN A 14 4.96 23.20 4.20
CA GLN A 14 5.55 21.93 4.64
C GLN A 14 6.61 22.13 5.72
N ALA A 15 7.44 23.16 5.62
CA ALA A 15 8.43 23.49 6.65
C ALA A 15 7.75 23.91 7.96
N ASP A 16 6.71 24.75 7.87
CA ASP A 16 5.93 25.18 9.02
C ASP A 16 5.14 24.03 9.65
N LEU A 17 4.60 23.12 8.85
CA LEU A 17 3.92 21.92 9.34
C LEU A 17 4.90 20.97 10.05
N ILE A 18 6.10 20.78 9.49
CA ILE A 18 7.15 19.97 10.12
C ILE A 18 7.57 20.60 11.45
N ALA A 19 7.74 21.92 11.51
CA ALA A 19 8.09 22.62 12.75
C ALA A 19 6.99 22.48 13.81
N GLN A 20 5.71 22.58 13.42
CA GLN A 20 4.57 22.35 14.32
C GLN A 20 4.53 20.90 14.84
N LEU A 21 4.75 19.91 13.98
CA LEU A 21 4.80 18.49 14.37
C LEU A 21 5.96 18.20 15.33
N GLN A 22 7.14 18.81 15.09
CA GLN A 22 8.29 18.69 15.97
C GLN A 22 8.06 19.36 17.33
N ALA A 23 7.41 20.53 17.35
CA ALA A 23 7.03 21.20 18.60
C ALA A 23 6.04 20.37 19.40
N ALA A 24 5.02 19.80 18.74
CA ALA A 24 4.06 18.90 19.38
C ALA A 24 4.71 17.61 19.91
N ALA A 25 5.66 17.03 19.18
CA ALA A 25 6.38 15.82 19.61
C ALA A 25 7.32 16.04 20.81
N ASN A 26 7.77 17.29 21.03
CA ASN A 26 8.64 17.64 22.15
C ASN A 26 7.86 18.12 23.39
N LEU A 27 6.54 18.27 23.30
CA LEU A 27 5.70 18.62 24.44
C LEU A 27 5.64 17.41 25.39
N PRO A 28 5.90 17.59 26.70
CA PRO A 28 5.79 16.48 27.65
C PRO A 28 4.33 16.07 27.87
N ASP A 29 4.06 14.77 27.99
CA ASP A 29 2.71 14.20 28.15
C ASP A 29 1.92 14.84 29.29
N SER A 30 2.59 15.29 30.36
CA SER A 30 1.96 15.96 31.51
C SER A 30 1.29 17.31 31.18
N GLN A 31 1.62 17.91 30.03
CA GLN A 31 1.01 19.15 29.54
C GLN A 31 -0.12 18.89 28.53
N ILE A 32 -0.39 17.63 28.17
CA ILE A 32 -1.48 17.25 27.28
C ILE A 32 -2.74 17.11 28.13
N ASP A 33 -3.71 18.00 27.92
CA ASP A 33 -5.03 17.84 28.52
C ASP A 33 -5.82 16.76 27.77
N ALA A 34 -5.89 15.57 28.36
CA ALA A 34 -6.68 14.44 27.85
C ALA A 34 -8.13 14.44 28.38
N THR A 35 -8.53 15.50 29.11
CA THR A 35 -9.85 15.64 29.72
C THR A 35 -10.80 16.33 28.74
N ASP A 36 -10.97 15.76 27.55
CA ASP A 36 -11.91 16.27 26.56
C ASP A 36 -13.33 15.76 26.91
N PRO A 37 -14.28 16.64 27.30
CA PRO A 37 -15.64 16.24 27.65
C PRO A 37 -16.45 15.75 26.44
N ASP A 38 -15.99 16.04 25.21
CA ASP A 38 -16.57 15.54 23.95
C ASP A 38 -15.79 14.33 23.42
N ALA A 39 -14.79 13.82 24.15
CA ALA A 39 -14.11 12.58 23.79
C ALA A 39 -15.13 11.45 23.74
N THR A 40 -15.34 10.92 22.55
CA THR A 40 -16.15 9.73 22.37
C THR A 40 -15.47 8.57 23.12
N GLU A 41 -16.20 7.87 23.98
CA GLU A 41 -15.70 6.62 24.58
C GLU A 41 -15.19 5.74 23.43
N LEU A 42 -13.89 5.39 23.47
CA LEU A 42 -13.26 4.67 22.36
C LEU A 42 -14.10 3.44 22.02
N PRO A 43 -14.51 3.25 20.76
CA PRO A 43 -15.20 2.04 20.36
C PRO A 43 -14.36 0.83 20.75
N ASP A 44 -14.98 -0.17 21.38
CA ASP A 44 -14.31 -1.42 21.71
C ASP A 44 -13.80 -2.07 20.42
N TRP A 45 -12.48 -2.00 20.24
CA TRP A 45 -11.78 -2.46 19.05
C TRP A 45 -11.48 -3.97 19.12
N ALA A 46 -12.11 -4.69 20.05
CA ALA A 46 -12.04 -6.13 20.17
C ALA A 46 -12.32 -6.86 18.84
N ASP A 47 -13.26 -6.36 18.04
CA ASP A 47 -13.64 -6.94 16.74
C ASP A 47 -12.94 -6.30 15.53
N ALA A 48 -11.97 -5.42 15.75
CA ALA A 48 -11.26 -4.74 14.67
C ALA A 48 -10.36 -5.71 13.89
N VAL A 49 -10.83 -6.15 12.72
CA VAL A 49 -10.04 -7.03 11.83
C VAL A 49 -8.90 -6.25 11.16
N ARG A 50 -7.68 -6.43 11.67
CA ARG A 50 -6.45 -5.94 11.00
C ARG A 50 -6.28 -6.64 9.65
N GLY A 51 -6.01 -5.87 8.59
CA GLY A 51 -5.63 -6.41 7.28
C GLY A 51 -6.77 -6.75 6.30
N LYS A 52 -8.03 -6.43 6.63
CA LYS A 52 -9.19 -6.68 5.73
C LYS A 52 -9.06 -6.02 4.35
N PHE A 53 -8.21 -5.00 4.23
CA PHE A 53 -7.95 -4.25 3.00
C PHE A 53 -6.58 -4.52 2.37
N TYR A 54 -5.87 -5.59 2.75
CA TYR A 54 -4.63 -5.96 2.05
C TYR A 54 -4.93 -6.24 0.58
N ARG A 55 -4.67 -5.25 -0.28
CA ARG A 55 -4.72 -5.37 -1.73
C ARG A 55 -3.30 -5.63 -2.19
N PRO A 56 -3.02 -6.79 -2.82
CA PRO A 56 -1.73 -6.98 -3.49
C PRO A 56 -1.56 -5.84 -4.50
N THR A 57 -0.58 -4.96 -4.28
CA THR A 57 -0.27 -3.89 -5.22
C THR A 57 0.19 -4.54 -6.52
N LYS A 58 -0.72 -4.62 -7.51
CA LYS A 58 -0.38 -5.13 -8.83
C LYS A 58 0.57 -4.14 -9.47
N THR A 59 1.85 -4.48 -9.50
CA THR A 59 2.84 -3.69 -10.25
C THR A 59 2.63 -3.95 -11.73
N LEU A 60 2.36 -2.92 -12.51
CA LEU A 60 2.33 -3.02 -13.97
C LEU A 60 3.76 -3.32 -14.44
N LYS A 61 4.00 -4.56 -14.90
CA LYS A 61 5.24 -4.95 -15.56
C LYS A 61 4.93 -5.42 -16.98
N SER A 62 5.71 -4.92 -17.94
CA SER A 62 5.66 -5.41 -19.32
C SER A 62 6.52 -6.67 -19.41
N LEU A 63 5.88 -7.83 -19.61
CA LEU A 63 6.51 -9.13 -19.82
C LEU A 63 6.11 -9.63 -21.21
N ARG A 64 7.06 -10.25 -21.93
CA ARG A 64 6.78 -10.96 -23.17
C ARG A 64 6.34 -12.39 -22.83
N VAL A 65 5.22 -12.81 -23.39
CA VAL A 65 4.68 -14.16 -23.27
C VAL A 65 4.59 -14.74 -24.69
N ASP A 66 4.88 -16.02 -24.84
CA ASP A 66 4.79 -16.69 -26.14
C ASP A 66 3.36 -16.65 -26.70
N SER A 67 3.26 -16.61 -28.03
CA SER A 67 1.99 -16.40 -28.74
C SER A 67 1.00 -17.56 -28.58
N ASP A 68 1.50 -18.79 -28.53
CA ASP A 68 0.74 -20.01 -28.34
C ASP A 68 0.17 -20.11 -26.91
N VAL A 69 0.97 -19.78 -25.91
CA VAL A 69 0.56 -19.68 -24.50
C VAL A 69 -0.52 -18.63 -24.35
N LEU A 70 -0.35 -17.46 -24.96
CA LEU A 70 -1.36 -16.41 -24.92
C LEU A 70 -2.66 -16.85 -25.61
N ALA A 71 -2.57 -17.48 -26.78
CA ALA A 71 -3.73 -18.00 -27.51
C ALA A 71 -4.49 -19.05 -26.70
N TYR A 72 -3.79 -19.97 -26.04
CA TYR A 72 -4.38 -20.94 -25.13
C TYR A 72 -5.19 -20.26 -24.02
N PHE A 73 -4.60 -19.29 -23.31
CA PHE A 73 -5.31 -18.60 -22.22
C PHE A 73 -6.48 -17.74 -22.71
N GLN A 74 -6.35 -17.12 -23.89
CA GLN A 74 -7.43 -16.35 -24.51
C GLN A 74 -8.61 -17.22 -24.94
N SER A 75 -8.34 -18.45 -25.42
CA SER A 75 -9.39 -19.41 -25.81
C SER A 75 -10.35 -19.76 -24.66
N GLN A 76 -9.90 -19.62 -23.41
CA GLN A 76 -10.70 -19.91 -22.22
C GLN A 76 -11.62 -18.75 -21.77
N GLY A 77 -11.65 -17.66 -22.54
CA GLY A 77 -12.56 -16.53 -22.36
C GLY A 77 -12.02 -15.38 -21.49
N LYS A 78 -12.95 -14.56 -20.99
CA LYS A 78 -12.63 -13.36 -20.22
C LYS A 78 -11.89 -13.71 -18.93
N GLY A 79 -10.92 -12.87 -18.56
CA GLY A 79 -10.12 -13.04 -17.33
C GLY A 79 -8.85 -13.85 -17.49
N TYR A 80 -8.40 -14.12 -18.72
CA TYR A 80 -7.15 -14.84 -19.01
C TYR A 80 -5.93 -14.27 -18.27
N GLN A 81 -5.81 -12.94 -18.16
CA GLN A 81 -4.74 -12.27 -17.40
C GLN A 81 -4.75 -12.61 -15.91
N THR A 82 -5.94 -12.76 -15.32
CA THR A 82 -6.08 -13.15 -13.91
C THR A 82 -5.64 -14.60 -13.70
N ARG A 83 -5.96 -15.49 -14.65
CA ARG A 83 -5.55 -16.90 -14.61
C ARG A 83 -4.03 -17.05 -14.74
N ILE A 84 -3.41 -16.32 -15.68
CA ILE A 84 -1.95 -16.25 -15.82
C ILE A 84 -1.31 -15.85 -14.49
N ASN A 85 -1.80 -14.78 -13.87
CA ASN A 85 -1.28 -14.33 -12.56
C ASN A 85 -1.48 -15.35 -11.44
N GLN A 86 -2.58 -16.11 -11.43
CA GLN A 86 -2.81 -17.17 -10.44
C GLN A 86 -1.81 -18.31 -10.60
N ILE A 87 -1.55 -18.74 -11.84
CA ILE A 87 -0.58 -19.82 -12.12
C ILE A 87 0.82 -19.38 -11.71
N LEU A 88 1.24 -18.17 -12.09
CA LEU A 88 2.54 -17.63 -11.68
C LEU A 88 2.69 -17.57 -10.15
N ARG A 89 1.62 -17.21 -9.44
CA ARG A 89 1.62 -17.22 -7.96
C ARG A 89 1.79 -18.63 -7.40
N THR A 90 1.07 -19.61 -7.95
CA THR A 90 1.18 -21.01 -7.52
C THR A 90 2.60 -21.53 -7.70
N GLU A 91 3.21 -21.28 -8.86
CA GLU A 91 4.59 -21.71 -9.13
C GLU A 91 5.61 -20.98 -8.23
N MET A 92 5.42 -19.68 -8.00
CA MET A 92 6.25 -18.92 -7.05
C MET A 92 6.20 -19.54 -5.64
N LEU A 93 5.01 -19.83 -5.12
CA LEU A 93 4.84 -20.43 -3.79
C LEU A 93 5.48 -21.82 -3.71
N ARG A 94 5.34 -22.62 -4.78
CA ARG A 94 5.96 -23.94 -4.89
C ARG A 94 7.49 -23.84 -4.85
N GLY A 95 8.07 -22.90 -5.60
CA GLY A 95 9.51 -22.64 -5.60
C GLY A 95 10.03 -22.21 -4.23
N LEU A 96 9.30 -21.34 -3.53
CA LEU A 96 9.64 -20.91 -2.17
C LEU A 96 9.63 -22.08 -1.18
N ALA A 97 8.63 -22.97 -1.25
CA ALA A 97 8.55 -24.15 -0.40
C ALA A 97 9.73 -25.12 -0.63
N GLN A 98 10.14 -25.32 -1.89
CA GLN A 98 11.30 -26.15 -2.23
C GLN A 98 12.62 -25.53 -1.73
N SER A 99 12.77 -24.22 -1.89
CA SER A 99 13.93 -23.46 -1.42
C SER A 99 14.08 -23.56 0.11
N ALA A 100 12.97 -23.49 0.84
CA ALA A 100 12.95 -23.61 2.29
C ALA A 100 13.32 -25.02 2.77
N LYS A 101 12.97 -26.07 2.01
CA LYS A 101 13.36 -27.46 2.30
C LYS A 101 14.85 -27.69 2.06
N ALA A 102 15.39 -27.16 0.96
CA ALA A 102 16.81 -27.29 0.62
C ALA A 102 17.74 -26.57 1.63
N LYS A 103 17.29 -25.47 2.24
CA LYS A 103 18.07 -24.71 3.23
C LYS A 103 18.05 -25.34 4.65
N ARG A 104 17.19 -26.32 4.87
CA ARG A 104 17.03 -27.04 6.15
C ARG A 104 17.68 -28.43 6.15
N SER A 105 18.20 -28.85 4.99
CA SER A 105 19.04 -30.04 4.81
C SER A 105 20.50 -29.66 4.78
#